data_AF-A0A9E7DKU9-F1
#
_entry.id   AF-A0A9E7DKU9-F1
#
_cell.length_a   1.000
_cell.length_b   1.000
_cell.length_c   1.000
_cell.angle_alpha   90.00
_cell.angle_beta   90.00
_cell.angle_gamma   90.00
#
_symmetry.space_group_name_H-M   'P 1'
#
loop_
_entity.id
_entity.type
_entity.pdbx_description
1 polymer ?
#
loop_
_entity_poly.entity_id
_entity_poly.type
_entity_poly.pdbx_seq_one_letter_code
_entity_poly.pdbx_strand_id
1 'polypeptide(L)'
;MKLKNKYKEKSINKIEKNKKSKTSKTDYRWTMLITMFTFIMSVALSFLLDHLLKDVNIFVGVIMLLSVILIGIIFDIIGVSVTSADQKLFHSMAANRIQEGKVAIDLIKNADKVSSFCNDVIGDMAGIISGALGASLLSKIYDKFNDINIALIGTLITASVAGFTVGGKSLGKSVAINKYREIIFFISKIILKFRNIFKNNK
;
A
#
# COMPACT_ATOMS: atom_id res chain seq x y z
N MET A 1 -47.97 -16.82 5.97
CA MET A 1 -46.56 -17.06 6.38
C MET A 1 -45.63 -17.45 5.22
N LYS A 2 -46.03 -18.31 4.27
CA LYS A 2 -45.19 -18.79 3.14
C LYS A 2 -44.73 -17.73 2.12
N LEU A 3 -45.49 -16.65 1.91
CA LEU A 3 -45.14 -15.58 0.96
C LEU A 3 -43.93 -14.74 1.42
N LYS A 4 -43.82 -14.45 2.73
CA LYS A 4 -42.73 -13.62 3.30
C LYS A 4 -41.35 -14.28 3.15
N ASN A 5 -41.27 -15.60 3.25
CA ASN A 5 -40.03 -16.36 3.06
C ASN A 5 -39.56 -16.36 1.60
N LYS A 6 -40.49 -16.47 0.64
CA LYS A 6 -40.17 -16.45 -0.79
C LYS A 6 -39.60 -15.11 -1.25
N TYR A 7 -40.07 -13.99 -0.68
CA TYR A 7 -39.47 -12.67 -0.92
C TYR A 7 -38.09 -12.53 -0.28
N LYS A 8 -37.91 -13.05 0.95
CA LYS A 8 -36.63 -13.00 1.68
C LYS A 8 -35.54 -13.82 0.97
N GLU A 9 -35.85 -15.03 0.48
CA GLU A 9 -34.95 -15.85 -0.34
C GLU A 9 -34.60 -15.20 -1.68
N LYS A 10 -35.56 -14.53 -2.33
CA LYS A 10 -35.33 -13.84 -3.60
C LYS A 10 -34.45 -12.59 -3.43
N SER A 11 -34.57 -11.88 -2.30
CA SER A 11 -33.67 -10.77 -1.95
C SER A 11 -32.27 -11.24 -1.59
N ILE A 12 -32.13 -12.34 -0.83
CA ILE A 12 -30.82 -12.91 -0.47
C ILE A 12 -30.09 -13.44 -1.72
N ASN A 13 -30.80 -14.16 -2.60
CA ASN A 13 -30.24 -14.62 -3.88
C ASN A 13 -29.87 -13.47 -4.83
N LYS A 14 -30.56 -12.32 -4.77
CA LYS A 14 -30.23 -11.13 -5.58
C LYS A 14 -28.99 -10.40 -5.04
N ILE A 15 -28.75 -10.46 -3.73
CA ILE A 15 -27.53 -9.96 -3.08
C ILE A 15 -26.34 -10.89 -3.39
N GLU A 16 -26.52 -12.21 -3.33
CA GLU A 16 -25.48 -13.17 -3.69
C GLU A 16 -25.13 -13.17 -5.19
N LYS A 17 -26.12 -13.00 -6.09
CA LYS A 17 -25.85 -12.88 -7.53
C LYS A 17 -25.16 -11.57 -7.91
N ASN A 18 -25.38 -10.47 -7.19
CA ASN A 18 -24.63 -9.23 -7.39
C ASN A 18 -23.17 -9.30 -6.90
N LYS A 19 -22.88 -10.19 -5.93
CA LYS A 19 -21.49 -10.46 -5.51
C LYS A 19 -20.70 -11.32 -6.50
N LYS A 20 -21.39 -12.09 -7.37
CA LYS A 20 -20.78 -13.09 -8.26
C LYS A 20 -20.57 -12.64 -9.72
N SER A 21 -20.85 -11.40 -10.10
CA SER A 21 -20.75 -10.96 -11.51
C SER A 21 -20.00 -9.64 -11.71
N LYS A 22 -18.72 -9.64 -11.38
CA LYS A 22 -17.71 -8.86 -12.10
C LYS A 22 -16.47 -9.74 -12.23
N THR A 23 -16.51 -10.70 -13.14
CA THR A 23 -15.28 -11.20 -13.74
C THR A 23 -14.73 -10.05 -14.58
N SER A 24 -13.94 -9.19 -13.92
CA SER A 24 -13.15 -8.19 -14.63
C SER A 24 -12.32 -8.96 -15.66
N LYS A 25 -12.47 -8.62 -16.94
CA LYS A 25 -11.50 -9.05 -17.93
C LYS A 25 -10.14 -8.61 -17.40
N THR A 26 -9.26 -9.57 -17.13
CA THR A 26 -7.89 -9.28 -16.71
C THR A 26 -7.27 -8.39 -17.77
N ASP A 27 -6.95 -7.16 -17.39
CA ASP A 27 -6.40 -6.18 -18.30
C ASP A 27 -4.91 -6.50 -18.45
N TYR A 28 -4.59 -7.47 -19.31
CA TYR A 28 -3.22 -7.99 -19.50
C TYR A 28 -2.20 -6.88 -19.79
N ARG A 29 -2.63 -5.79 -20.43
CA ARG A 29 -1.79 -4.60 -20.66
C ARG A 29 -1.41 -3.90 -19.35
N TRP A 30 -2.35 -3.79 -18.42
CA TRP A 30 -2.11 -3.19 -17.11
C TRP A 30 -1.19 -4.06 -16.25
N THR A 31 -1.43 -5.38 -16.24
CA THR A 31 -0.56 -6.32 -15.52
C THR A 31 0.87 -6.28 -16.05
N MET A 32 1.07 -6.32 -17.38
CA MET A 32 2.40 -6.26 -17.99
C MET A 32 3.11 -4.92 -17.72
N LEU A 33 2.37 -3.81 -17.71
CA LEU A 33 2.91 -2.50 -17.39
C LEU A 33 3.38 -2.44 -15.94
N ILE A 34 2.57 -2.95 -15.00
CA ILE A 34 2.92 -2.96 -13.58
C ILE A 34 4.17 -3.82 -13.33
N THR A 35 4.24 -5.03 -13.90
CA THR A 35 5.39 -5.92 -13.66
C THR A 35 6.68 -5.37 -14.26
N MET A 36 6.63 -4.76 -15.44
CA MET A 36 7.80 -4.14 -16.05
C MET A 36 8.24 -2.89 -15.27
N PHE A 37 7.27 -2.10 -14.80
CA PHE A 37 7.55 -0.90 -14.00
C PHE A 37 8.13 -1.26 -12.63
N THR A 38 7.57 -2.25 -11.93
CA THR A 38 8.10 -2.72 -10.63
C THR A 38 9.51 -3.24 -10.77
N PHE A 39 9.81 -4.01 -11.82
CA PHE A 39 11.15 -4.52 -12.07
C PHE A 39 12.18 -3.40 -12.26
N ILE A 40 11.89 -2.46 -13.17
CA ILE A 40 12.81 -1.33 -13.46
C ILE A 40 13.01 -0.47 -12.21
N MET A 41 11.92 -0.16 -11.50
CA MET A 41 11.99 0.63 -10.28
C MET A 41 12.75 -0.10 -9.18
N SER A 42 12.56 -1.42 -9.03
CA SER A 42 13.29 -2.22 -8.03
C SER A 42 14.78 -2.18 -8.29
N VAL A 43 15.23 -2.37 -9.54
CA VAL A 43 16.65 -2.29 -9.89
C VAL A 43 17.21 -0.91 -9.57
N ALA A 44 16.54 0.15 -10.01
CA ALA A 44 16.99 1.53 -9.77
C ALA A 44 17.07 1.85 -8.27
N LEU A 45 16.07 1.43 -7.48
CA LEU A 45 16.06 1.68 -6.05
C LEU A 45 17.12 0.87 -5.31
N SER A 46 17.31 -0.41 -5.67
CA SER A 46 18.37 -1.25 -5.08
C SER A 46 19.75 -0.62 -5.28
N PHE A 47 20.06 -0.12 -6.49
CA PHE A 47 21.31 0.61 -6.73
C PHE A 47 21.43 1.87 -5.87
N LEU A 48 20.36 2.65 -5.74
CA LEU A 48 20.35 3.86 -4.91
C LEU A 48 20.57 3.51 -3.43
N LEU A 49 19.92 2.47 -2.93
CA LEU A 49 20.04 2.01 -1.55
C LEU A 49 21.44 1.50 -1.23
N ASP A 50 22.04 0.67 -2.10
CA ASP A 50 23.40 0.18 -1.89
C ASP A 50 24.40 1.33 -1.81
N HIS A 51 24.24 2.37 -2.65
CA HIS A 51 25.07 3.56 -2.58
C HIS A 51 24.86 4.33 -1.27
N LEU A 52 23.61 4.53 -0.86
CA LEU A 52 23.27 5.21 0.39
C LEU A 52 23.74 4.45 1.62
N LEU A 53 23.81 3.11 1.59
CA LEU A 53 24.13 2.29 2.75
C LEU A 53 25.62 2.08 2.97
N LYS A 54 26.49 2.26 1.97
CA LYS A 54 27.94 1.95 2.09
C LYS A 54 28.59 2.60 3.31
N ASP A 55 28.35 3.88 3.54
CA ASP A 55 29.03 4.65 4.60
C ASP A 55 28.20 4.79 5.90
N VAL A 56 27.08 4.07 5.99
CA VAL A 56 26.09 4.29 7.05
C VAL A 56 26.32 3.36 8.25
N ASN A 57 26.23 3.89 9.46
CA ASN A 57 26.38 3.09 10.68
C ASN A 57 25.20 2.10 10.87
N ILE A 58 25.43 1.00 11.60
CA ILE A 58 24.43 -0.06 11.88
C ILE A 58 23.13 0.54 12.42
N PHE A 59 23.24 1.49 13.36
CA PHE A 59 22.08 2.17 13.97
C PHE A 59 21.21 2.90 12.93
N VAL A 60 21.83 3.62 12.01
CA VAL A 60 21.11 4.35 10.95
C VAL A 60 20.53 3.36 9.94
N GLY A 61 21.19 2.22 9.68
CA GLY A 61 20.64 1.13 8.86
C GLY A 61 19.34 0.55 9.44
N VAL A 62 19.26 0.36 10.76
CA VAL A 62 18.02 -0.09 11.44
C VAL A 62 16.90 0.93 11.28
N ILE A 63 17.20 2.23 11.43
CA ILE A 63 16.22 3.31 11.23
C ILE A 63 15.71 3.30 9.78
N MET A 64 16.61 3.15 8.81
CA MET A 64 16.24 3.09 7.40
C MET A 64 15.33 1.88 7.13
N LEU A 65 15.66 0.70 7.67
CA LEU A 65 14.83 -0.51 7.58
C LEU A 65 13.43 -0.29 8.17
N LEU A 66 13.33 0.29 9.37
CA LEU A 66 12.03 0.60 9.97
C LEU A 66 11.24 1.62 9.15
N SER A 67 11.91 2.63 8.58
CA SER A 67 11.25 3.63 7.73
C SER A 67 10.64 3.02 6.47
N VAL A 68 11.32 2.07 5.83
CA VAL A 68 10.82 1.38 4.63
C VAL A 68 9.59 0.53 4.96
N ILE A 69 9.60 -0.19 6.09
CA ILE A 69 8.44 -0.98 6.55
C ILE A 69 7.26 -0.05 6.85
N LEU A 70 7.49 1.06 7.54
CA LEU A 70 6.45 2.05 7.85
C LEU A 70 5.83 2.64 6.58
N ILE A 71 6.65 2.99 5.60
CA ILE A 71 6.18 3.48 4.29
C ILE A 71 5.29 2.42 3.65
N GLY A 72 5.71 1.15 3.59
CA GLY A 72 4.90 0.06 3.05
C GLY A 72 3.54 -0.10 3.74
N ILE A 73 3.50 0.01 5.07
CA ILE A 73 2.24 -0.05 5.84
C ILE A 73 1.34 1.15 5.54
N ILE A 74 1.90 2.36 5.46
CA ILE A 74 1.14 3.57 5.13
C ILE A 74 0.49 3.43 3.74
N PHE A 75 1.23 2.96 2.74
CA PHE A 75 0.67 2.73 1.40
C PHE A 75 -0.40 1.63 1.40
N ASP A 76 -0.26 0.56 2.19
CA ASP A 76 -1.32 -0.44 2.36
C ASP A 76 -2.60 0.16 2.96
N ILE A 77 -2.48 1.00 3.99
CA ILE A 77 -3.61 1.71 4.59
C ILE A 77 -4.31 2.56 3.53
N ILE A 78 -3.56 3.26 2.68
CA ILE A 78 -4.10 4.07 1.59
C ILE A 78 -4.90 3.20 0.60
N GLY A 79 -4.33 2.09 0.12
CA GLY A 79 -5.00 1.18 -0.81
C GLY A 79 -6.28 0.58 -0.24
N VAL A 80 -6.23 0.15 1.02
CA VAL A 80 -7.39 -0.39 1.75
C VAL A 80 -8.46 0.68 1.98
N SER A 81 -8.08 1.92 2.29
CA SER A 81 -9.03 3.02 2.46
C SER A 81 -9.76 3.33 1.15
N VAL A 82 -9.05 3.41 0.03
CA VAL A 82 -9.65 3.73 -1.28
C VAL A 82 -10.63 2.65 -1.73
N THR A 83 -10.33 1.38 -1.45
CA THR A 83 -11.22 0.25 -1.79
C THR A 83 -12.43 0.13 -0.86
N SER A 84 -12.31 0.57 0.38
CA SER A 84 -13.39 0.53 1.38
C SER A 84 -14.34 1.74 1.31
N ALA A 85 -14.04 2.74 0.48
CA ALA A 85 -14.73 4.01 0.46
C ALA A 85 -16.14 3.94 -0.15
N ASP A 86 -17.13 4.51 0.54
CA ASP A 86 -18.47 4.71 -0.04
C ASP A 86 -18.50 5.94 -0.97
N GLN A 87 -18.77 5.71 -2.25
CA GLN A 87 -18.84 6.74 -3.28
C GLN A 87 -19.87 7.84 -2.96
N LYS A 88 -20.97 7.53 -2.24
CA LYS A 88 -22.05 8.49 -1.93
C LYS A 88 -21.55 9.67 -1.08
N LEU A 89 -20.67 9.40 -0.14
CA LEU A 89 -20.12 10.39 0.79
C LEU A 89 -19.30 11.46 0.06
N PHE A 90 -18.56 11.05 -0.98
CA PHE A 90 -17.70 11.94 -1.76
C PHE A 90 -18.46 12.71 -2.84
N HIS A 91 -19.54 12.15 -3.38
CA HIS A 91 -20.45 12.88 -4.29
C HIS A 91 -21.09 14.10 -3.61
N SER A 92 -21.49 13.98 -2.34
CA SER A 92 -22.01 15.11 -1.56
C SER A 92 -20.94 16.20 -1.36
N MET A 93 -19.69 15.82 -1.07
CA MET A 93 -18.58 16.78 -0.95
C MET A 93 -18.29 17.51 -2.28
N ALA A 94 -18.34 16.80 -3.41
CA ALA A 94 -18.17 17.41 -4.72
C ALA A 94 -19.33 18.33 -5.12
N ALA A 95 -20.56 17.99 -4.73
CA ALA A 95 -21.75 18.84 -4.93
C ALA A 95 -21.64 20.15 -4.13
N ASN A 96 -21.07 20.10 -2.92
CA ASN A 96 -20.75 21.27 -2.10
C ASN A 96 -19.50 22.04 -2.58
N ARG A 97 -19.06 21.82 -3.83
CA ARG A 97 -17.91 22.48 -4.48
C ARG A 97 -16.56 22.32 -3.78
N ILE A 98 -16.39 21.28 -2.96
CA ILE A 98 -15.09 20.93 -2.36
C ILE A 98 -14.23 20.28 -3.46
N GLN A 99 -13.09 20.89 -3.80
CA GLN A 99 -12.24 20.43 -4.91
C GLN A 99 -11.65 19.05 -4.65
N GLU A 100 -11.32 18.77 -3.39
CA GLU A 100 -10.82 17.48 -2.90
C GLU A 100 -11.87 16.38 -3.10
N GLY A 101 -13.16 16.70 -3.02
CA GLY A 101 -14.24 15.76 -3.28
C GLY A 101 -14.22 15.21 -4.70
N LYS A 102 -13.88 16.06 -5.69
CA LYS A 102 -13.76 15.62 -7.10
C LYS A 102 -12.57 14.67 -7.29
N VAL A 103 -11.43 14.99 -6.70
CA VAL A 103 -10.22 14.13 -6.75
C VAL A 103 -10.48 12.78 -6.06
N ALA A 104 -11.13 12.81 -4.90
CA ALA A 104 -11.50 11.61 -4.18
C ALA A 104 -12.43 10.68 -5.00
N ILE A 105 -13.40 11.25 -5.72
CA ILE A 105 -14.26 10.47 -6.63
C ILE A 105 -13.45 9.79 -7.73
N ASP A 106 -12.47 10.47 -8.32
CA ASP A 106 -11.63 9.90 -9.37
C ASP A 106 -10.70 8.79 -8.84
N LEU A 107 -10.20 8.92 -7.60
CA LEU A 107 -9.47 7.85 -6.90
C LEU A 107 -10.36 6.62 -6.68
N ILE A 108 -11.59 6.82 -6.17
CA ILE A 108 -12.53 5.72 -5.88
C ILE A 108 -13.00 5.04 -7.16
N LYS A 109 -13.20 5.79 -8.25
CA LYS A 109 -13.53 5.20 -9.57
C LYS A 109 -12.45 4.26 -10.09
N ASN A 110 -11.18 4.55 -9.77
CA ASN A 110 -10.03 3.74 -10.16
C ASN A 110 -9.48 2.92 -8.97
N ALA A 111 -10.30 2.64 -7.96
CA ALA A 111 -9.86 2.03 -6.71
C ALA A 111 -9.08 0.73 -6.92
N ASP A 112 -9.50 -0.13 -7.85
CA ASP A 112 -8.81 -1.39 -8.16
C ASP A 112 -7.36 -1.14 -8.62
N LYS A 113 -7.14 -0.14 -9.48
CA LYS A 113 -5.80 0.22 -9.99
C LYS A 113 -4.94 0.87 -8.91
N VAL A 114 -5.52 1.79 -8.14
CA VAL A 114 -4.83 2.50 -7.06
C VAL A 114 -4.44 1.53 -5.95
N SER A 115 -5.34 0.63 -5.57
CA SER A 115 -5.10 -0.38 -4.54
C SER A 115 -4.03 -1.37 -4.95
N SER A 116 -4.09 -1.90 -6.18
CA SER A 116 -3.03 -2.79 -6.68
C SER A 116 -1.68 -2.08 -6.76
N PHE A 117 -1.64 -0.81 -7.17
CA PHE A 117 -0.40 -0.04 -7.13
C PHE A 117 0.12 0.17 -5.71
N CYS A 118 -0.72 0.58 -4.76
CA CYS A 118 -0.29 0.82 -3.39
C CYS A 118 0.10 -0.46 -2.65
N ASN A 119 -0.68 -1.54 -2.82
CA ASN A 119 -0.50 -2.76 -2.05
C ASN A 119 0.50 -3.71 -2.70
N ASP A 120 0.43 -3.89 -4.02
CA ASP A 120 1.27 -4.85 -4.73
C ASP A 120 2.58 -4.18 -5.12
N VAL A 121 2.55 -3.06 -5.85
CA VAL A 121 3.80 -2.41 -6.31
C VAL A 121 4.61 -1.87 -5.14
N ILE A 122 4.03 -0.95 -4.37
CA ILE A 122 4.79 -0.29 -3.30
C ILE A 122 5.00 -1.23 -2.12
N GLY A 123 4.01 -2.08 -1.81
CA GLY A 123 4.12 -3.07 -0.74
C GLY A 123 5.18 -4.13 -1.02
N ASP A 124 5.20 -4.74 -2.22
CA ASP A 124 6.22 -5.74 -2.56
C ASP A 124 7.60 -5.10 -2.68
N MET A 125 7.69 -3.88 -3.22
CA MET A 125 8.95 -3.13 -3.22
C MET A 125 9.46 -2.89 -1.79
N ALA A 126 8.61 -2.44 -0.86
CA ALA A 126 9.01 -2.27 0.55
C ALA A 126 9.50 -3.60 1.16
N GLY A 127 8.87 -4.72 0.81
CA GLY A 127 9.32 -6.06 1.19
C GLY A 127 10.71 -6.41 0.65
N ILE A 128 10.94 -6.23 -0.66
CA ILE A 128 12.24 -6.50 -1.30
C ILE A 128 13.34 -5.62 -0.71
N ILE A 129 13.06 -4.32 -0.56
CA ILE A 129 14.01 -3.34 -0.04
C ILE A 129 14.34 -3.62 1.44
N SER A 130 13.33 -3.93 2.26
CA SER A 130 13.57 -4.27 3.67
C SER A 130 14.37 -5.57 3.83
N GLY A 131 14.17 -6.55 2.93
CA GLY A 131 15.00 -7.75 2.86
C GLY A 131 16.46 -7.44 2.50
N ALA A 132 16.69 -6.63 1.46
CA ALA A 132 18.04 -6.20 1.05
C ALA A 132 18.74 -5.38 2.16
N LEU A 133 18.00 -4.49 2.83
CA LEU A 133 18.47 -3.75 4.01
C LEU A 133 18.84 -4.70 5.15
N GLY A 134 18.01 -5.71 5.42
CA GLY A 134 18.27 -6.72 6.44
C GLY A 134 19.55 -7.51 6.17
N ALA A 135 19.79 -7.91 4.91
CA ALA A 135 21.01 -8.60 4.50
C ALA A 135 22.26 -7.70 4.60
N SER A 136 22.14 -6.44 4.19
CA SER A 136 23.21 -5.45 4.31
C SER A 136 23.57 -5.18 5.77
N LEU A 137 22.55 -5.11 6.64
CA LEU A 137 22.72 -4.94 8.08
C LEU A 137 23.40 -6.16 8.71
N LEU A 138 23.00 -7.37 8.32
CA LEU A 138 23.61 -8.61 8.77
C LEU A 138 25.09 -8.67 8.42
N SER A 139 25.46 -8.27 7.20
CA SER A 139 26.85 -8.22 6.74
C SER A 139 27.70 -7.29 7.62
N LYS A 140 27.18 -6.10 7.97
CA LYS A 140 27.87 -5.16 8.87
C LYS A 140 27.99 -5.65 10.30
N ILE A 141 27.01 -6.40 10.79
CA ILE A 141 27.07 -7.00 12.13
C ILE A 141 28.14 -8.09 12.16
N TYR A 142 28.25 -8.88 11.10
CA TYR A 142 29.27 -9.92 10.98
C TYR A 142 30.69 -9.33 11.01
N ASP A 143 30.96 -8.30 10.20
CA ASP A 143 32.28 -7.64 10.17
C ASP A 143 32.69 -7.07 11.54
N LYS A 144 31.72 -6.68 12.37
CA LYS A 144 31.96 -6.09 13.69
C LYS A 144 32.07 -7.14 14.80
N PHE A 145 31.45 -8.30 14.64
CA PHE A 145 31.38 -9.36 15.64
C PHE A 145 31.65 -10.73 15.01
N ASN A 146 32.93 -11.09 14.89
CA ASN A 146 33.40 -12.31 14.23
C ASN A 146 32.92 -13.64 14.85
N ASP A 147 32.46 -13.65 16.11
CA ASP A 147 32.11 -14.87 16.87
C ASP A 147 30.59 -15.18 16.98
N ILE A 148 29.73 -14.49 16.23
CA ILE A 148 28.27 -14.69 16.35
C ILE A 148 27.72 -15.63 15.27
N ASN A 149 26.77 -16.48 15.66
CA ASN A 149 25.94 -17.28 14.75
C ASN A 149 25.14 -16.38 13.79
N ILE A 150 25.69 -16.12 12.61
CA ILE A 150 25.11 -15.30 11.53
C ILE A 150 23.70 -15.79 11.15
N ALA A 151 23.52 -17.12 11.08
CA ALA A 151 22.23 -17.72 10.75
C ALA A 151 21.14 -17.35 11.77
N LEU A 152 21.49 -17.30 13.07
CA LEU A 152 20.55 -16.95 14.13
C LEU A 152 20.19 -15.46 14.07
N ILE A 153 21.18 -14.58 13.91
CA ILE A 153 20.92 -13.12 13.76
C ILE A 153 20.10 -12.85 12.49
N GLY A 154 20.46 -13.45 11.36
CA GLY A 154 19.73 -13.28 10.10
C GLY A 154 18.28 -13.75 10.21
N THR A 155 18.04 -14.86 10.91
CA THR A 155 16.68 -15.33 11.20
C THR A 155 15.92 -14.35 12.10
N LEU A 156 16.57 -13.80 13.14
CA LEU A 156 15.96 -12.80 14.01
C LEU A 156 15.60 -11.50 13.28
N ILE A 157 16.48 -11.03 12.38
CA ILE A 157 16.20 -9.85 11.54
C ILE A 157 15.01 -10.12 10.63
N THR A 158 15.03 -11.22 9.88
CA THR A 158 13.95 -11.55 8.94
C THR A 158 12.61 -11.81 9.65
N ALA A 159 12.63 -12.50 10.79
CA ALA A 159 11.44 -12.72 11.62
C ALA A 159 10.89 -11.40 12.19
N SER A 160 11.77 -10.48 12.61
CA SER A 160 11.36 -9.15 13.08
C SER A 160 10.71 -8.34 11.96
N VAL A 161 11.34 -8.29 10.78
CA VAL A 161 10.79 -7.61 9.59
C VAL A 161 9.42 -8.16 9.24
N ALA A 162 9.28 -9.50 9.18
CA ALA A 162 8.00 -10.15 8.89
C ALA A 162 6.94 -9.82 9.95
N GLY A 163 7.29 -9.91 11.23
CA GLY A 163 6.40 -9.60 12.34
C GLY A 163 5.90 -8.15 12.31
N PHE A 164 6.81 -7.18 12.13
CA PHE A 164 6.45 -5.77 12.02
C PHE A 164 5.61 -5.47 10.77
N THR A 165 5.93 -6.08 9.64
CA THR A 165 5.21 -5.87 8.39
C THR A 165 3.78 -6.42 8.49
N VAL A 166 3.62 -7.67 8.90
CA VAL A 166 2.30 -8.31 8.99
C VAL A 166 1.46 -7.70 10.12
N GLY A 167 2.07 -7.48 11.30
CA GLY A 167 1.40 -6.85 12.43
C GLY A 167 0.96 -5.43 12.12
N GLY A 168 1.84 -4.63 11.50
CA GLY A 168 1.55 -3.26 11.11
C GLY A 168 0.43 -3.16 10.07
N LYS A 169 0.43 -4.00 9.03
CA LYS A 169 -0.66 -4.04 8.03
C LYS A 169 -1.98 -4.46 8.66
N SER A 170 -1.97 -5.43 9.57
CA SER A 170 -3.18 -5.88 10.28
C SER A 170 -3.80 -4.75 11.11
N LEU A 171 -3.00 -4.05 11.91
CA LEU A 171 -3.46 -2.88 12.68
C LEU A 171 -3.94 -1.75 11.76
N GLY A 172 -3.20 -1.50 10.68
CA GLY A 172 -3.48 -0.47 9.69
C GLY A 172 -4.83 -0.66 9.00
N LYS A 173 -5.25 -1.89 8.70
CA LYS A 173 -6.55 -2.17 8.06
C LYS A 173 -7.74 -1.69 8.89
N SER A 174 -7.69 -1.88 10.21
CA SER A 174 -8.76 -1.39 11.10
C SER A 174 -8.85 0.14 11.06
N VAL A 175 -7.70 0.83 11.06
CA VAL A 175 -7.64 2.30 10.90
C VAL A 175 -8.14 2.72 9.52
N ALA A 176 -7.74 2.01 8.46
CA ALA A 176 -8.11 2.29 7.08
C ALA A 176 -9.64 2.24 6.89
N ILE A 177 -10.31 1.27 7.50
CA ILE A 177 -11.76 1.08 7.40
C ILE A 177 -12.54 2.06 8.28
N ASN A 178 -12.03 2.40 9.47
CA ASN A 178 -12.72 3.33 10.37
C ASN A 178 -12.53 4.80 9.98
N LYS A 179 -11.37 5.14 9.38
CA LYS A 179 -10.98 6.52 9.02
C LYS A 179 -10.76 6.74 7.53
N TYR A 180 -11.33 5.90 6.65
CA TYR A 180 -11.15 6.03 5.19
C TYR A 180 -11.46 7.44 4.67
N ARG A 181 -12.48 8.11 5.25
CA ARG A 181 -12.86 9.46 4.83
C ARG A 181 -11.74 10.47 5.03
N GLU A 182 -11.13 10.49 6.21
CA GLU A 182 -10.03 11.41 6.54
C GLU A 182 -8.79 11.10 5.68
N ILE A 183 -8.47 9.81 5.51
CA ILE A 183 -7.33 9.34 4.74
C ILE A 183 -7.46 9.76 3.27
N ILE A 184 -8.60 9.47 2.65
CA ILE A 184 -8.86 9.83 1.24
C ILE A 184 -8.90 11.35 1.06
N PHE A 185 -9.49 12.08 2.00
CA PHE A 185 -9.49 13.53 1.97
C PHE A 185 -8.07 14.10 2.03
N PHE A 186 -7.22 13.57 2.92
CA PHE A 186 -5.82 13.96 3.05
C PHE A 186 -5.03 13.68 1.76
N ILE A 187 -5.17 12.48 1.17
CA ILE A 187 -4.55 12.14 -0.12
C ILE A 187 -5.03 13.09 -1.22
N SER A 188 -6.34 13.35 -1.28
CA SER A 188 -6.93 14.25 -2.27
C SER A 188 -6.36 15.66 -2.15
N LYS A 189 -6.12 16.14 -0.93
CA LYS A 189 -5.47 17.43 -0.66
C LYS A 189 -4.01 17.44 -1.12
N ILE A 190 -3.25 16.37 -0.88
CA ILE A 190 -1.86 16.23 -1.37
C ILE A 190 -1.83 16.28 -2.90
N ILE A 191 -2.67 15.48 -3.56
CA ILE A 191 -2.75 15.45 -5.03
C ILE A 191 -3.13 16.83 -5.58
N LEU A 192 -4.09 17.51 -4.95
CA LEU A 192 -4.51 18.84 -5.36
C LEU A 192 -3.38 19.87 -5.20
N LYS A 193 -2.63 19.82 -4.09
CA LYS A 193 -1.46 20.68 -3.85
C LYS A 193 -0.40 20.43 -4.92
N PHE A 194 -0.12 19.16 -5.24
CA PHE A 194 0.85 18.80 -6.27
C PHE A 194 0.40 19.30 -7.66
N ARG A 195 -0.89 19.14 -7.99
CA ARG A 195 -1.48 19.64 -9.23
C ARG A 195 -1.41 21.16 -9.34
N ASN A 196 -1.65 21.88 -8.25
CA ASN A 196 -1.58 23.34 -8.23
C ASN A 196 -0.13 23.83 -8.36
N ILE A 197 0.84 23.16 -7.73
CA ILE A 197 2.27 23.47 -7.92
C ILE A 197 2.66 23.28 -9.39
N PHE A 198 2.27 22.17 -10.01
CA PHE A 198 2.60 21.90 -11.40
C PHE A 198 1.89 22.85 -12.38
N LYS A 199 0.69 23.31 -12.03
CA LYS A 199 -0.07 24.29 -12.82
C LYS A 199 0.47 25.71 -12.68
N ASN A 200 1.04 26.08 -11.54
CA ASN A 200 1.70 27.38 -11.35
C ASN A 200 3.08 27.46 -12.01
N ASN A 201 3.69 26.32 -12.36
CA ASN A 201 4.97 26.25 -13.10
C ASN A 201 4.77 26.19 -14.63
N LYS A 202 3.58 26.54 -15.14
CA LYS A 202 3.24 26.55 -16.55
C LYS A 202 2.56 27.87 -16.91
#